data_AF-K2RU98-F1
#
_entry.id   AF-K2RU98-F1
#
_cell.length_a   1.000
_cell.length_b   1.000
_cell.length_c   1.000
_cell.angle_alpha   90.00
_cell.angle_beta   90.00
_cell.angle_gamma   90.00
#
_symmetry.space_group_name_H-M   'P 1'
#
loop_
_entity.id
_entity.type
_entity.pdbx_description
1 polymer ?
#
loop_
_entity_poly.entity_id
_entity_poly.type
_entity_poly.pdbx_seq_one_letter_code
_entity_poly.pdbx_strand_id
1 'polypeptide(L)'
;MQDWRRETLHDVLYSGRQSFQYGPLTPRFSWCGGLAARQSSGGYACPFQGLGFKVISLIDKTLKWPLMSGSKLPTWIAPSKKLLILGDAAHAMLPYMSQGAAMAVEDAAAIAEALSLAGSRKDVSKALGVFEKERMKRAGDMQTASLLNGVIWHFADGPVQRARDASMRAEIEGRVIVESANQWSDPATQLWCYGYDAEAAIRDAWRAFHQDNGSNGAVAH
;
A
#
# COMPACT_ATOMS: atom_id res chain seq x y z
N MET A 1 3.17 0.47 29.09
CA MET A 1 2.98 1.59 28.15
C MET A 1 2.04 1.07 27.07
N GLN A 2 0.75 1.40 27.19
CA GLN A 2 -0.36 0.70 26.52
C GLN A 2 -0.51 1.15 25.05
N ASP A 3 -0.84 0.19 24.20
CA ASP A 3 -0.92 0.27 22.74
C ASP A 3 -2.22 0.94 22.28
N TRP A 4 -2.19 2.27 22.09
CA TRP A 4 -3.36 3.09 21.72
C TRP A 4 -3.65 3.11 20.19
N ARG A 5 -2.81 2.49 19.35
CA ARG A 5 -2.97 2.51 17.87
C ARG A 5 -3.80 1.35 17.33
N ARG A 6 -4.04 0.30 18.12
CA ARG A 6 -4.89 -0.84 17.72
C ARG A 6 -6.38 -0.60 17.92
N GLU A 7 -6.79 0.16 18.93
CA GLU A 7 -8.21 0.29 19.30
C GLU A 7 -8.96 1.34 18.47
N THR A 8 -8.32 2.42 18.01
CA THR A 8 -9.00 3.48 17.25
C THR A 8 -9.20 3.19 15.76
N LEU A 9 -8.36 2.35 15.15
CA LEU A 9 -8.47 1.98 13.72
C LEU A 9 -9.43 0.80 13.47
N HIS A 10 -9.60 -0.08 14.46
CA HIS A 10 -10.49 -1.24 14.33
C HIS A 10 -11.97 -0.84 14.53
N ASP A 11 -12.26 0.11 15.44
CA ASP A 11 -13.62 0.54 15.75
C ASP A 11 -14.26 1.44 14.68
N VAL A 12 -13.47 2.23 13.94
CA VAL A 12 -13.99 3.01 12.80
C VAL A 12 -14.41 2.10 11.63
N LEU A 13 -13.87 0.88 11.56
CA LEU A 13 -14.09 -0.04 10.43
C LEU A 13 -15.06 -1.21 10.73
N TYR A 14 -15.28 -1.60 12.00
CA TYR A 14 -15.98 -2.86 12.31
C TYR A 14 -17.28 -2.79 13.15
N SER A 15 -17.74 -1.63 13.65
CA SER A 15 -18.96 -1.58 14.48
C SER A 15 -20.28 -1.36 13.71
N GLY A 16 -20.25 -1.28 12.37
CA GLY A 16 -21.43 -1.01 11.56
C GLY A 16 -21.85 -2.21 10.70
N ARG A 17 -22.73 -3.07 11.22
CA ARG A 17 -23.44 -4.09 10.42
C ARG A 17 -24.44 -3.39 9.49
N GLN A 18 -23.95 -2.79 8.39
CA GLN A 18 -24.77 -2.41 7.25
C GLN A 18 -24.23 -3.13 6.02
N SER A 19 -25.03 -4.05 5.50
CA SER A 19 -24.88 -4.64 4.17
C SER A 19 -24.90 -3.52 3.12
N PHE A 20 -23.73 -3.02 2.74
CA PHE A 20 -23.60 -2.14 1.58
C PHE A 20 -23.64 -3.01 0.32
N GLN A 21 -24.82 -3.10 -0.28
CA GLN A 21 -24.96 -3.60 -1.65
C GLN A 21 -24.13 -2.70 -2.57
N TYR A 22 -23.13 -3.29 -3.23
CA TYR A 22 -22.40 -2.63 -4.31
C TYR A 22 -23.33 -2.52 -5.53
N GLY A 23 -24.01 -1.39 -5.66
CA GLY A 23 -24.49 -0.90 -6.96
C GLY A 23 -23.30 -0.37 -7.79
N PRO A 24 -23.44 -0.25 -9.13
CA PRO A 24 -22.35 0.22 -9.97
C PRO A 24 -22.06 1.70 -9.65
N LEU A 25 -20.99 1.93 -8.87
CA LEU A 25 -20.40 3.25 -8.67
C LEU A 25 -19.58 3.61 -9.91
N THR A 26 -20.25 3.84 -11.04
CA THR A 26 -19.72 4.81 -11.99
C THR A 26 -20.02 6.18 -11.41
N PRO A 27 -19.02 7.00 -11.03
CA PRO A 27 -19.27 8.42 -10.94
C PRO A 27 -19.66 8.82 -12.36
N ARG A 28 -20.91 9.25 -12.54
CA ARG A 28 -21.32 9.93 -13.76
C ARG A 28 -20.51 11.23 -13.79
N PHE A 29 -19.31 11.16 -14.35
CA PHE A 29 -18.60 12.32 -14.86
C PHE A 29 -19.49 12.87 -15.98
N SER A 30 -20.47 13.69 -15.57
CA SER A 30 -21.15 14.58 -16.47
C SER A 30 -20.10 15.61 -16.87
N TRP A 31 -19.39 15.33 -17.95
CA TRP A 31 -18.89 16.40 -18.81
C TRP A 31 -20.03 17.40 -18.97
N CYS A 32 -19.83 18.66 -18.60
CA CYS A 32 -20.73 19.75 -18.99
C CYS A 32 -20.60 19.99 -20.50
N GLY A 33 -20.82 18.97 -21.32
CA GLY A 33 -21.12 19.09 -22.74
C GLY A 33 -22.62 19.31 -22.86
N GLY A 34 -23.10 20.49 -22.48
CA GLY A 34 -24.54 20.74 -22.43
C GLY A 34 -24.97 22.02 -21.73
N LEU A 35 -24.16 23.10 -21.76
CA LEU A 35 -24.75 24.43 -21.72
C LEU A 35 -24.45 25.06 -23.07
N ALA A 36 -25.52 25.31 -23.81
CA ALA A 36 -25.49 26.17 -24.99
C ALA A 36 -24.63 27.39 -24.65
N ALA A 37 -23.58 27.59 -25.44
CA ALA A 37 -22.78 28.79 -25.43
C ALA A 37 -23.72 29.98 -25.60
N ARG A 38 -24.11 30.63 -24.50
CA ARG A 38 -24.66 31.97 -24.56
C ARG A 38 -23.48 32.87 -24.90
N GLN A 39 -23.36 33.21 -26.18
CA GLN A 39 -22.46 34.26 -26.65
C GLN A 39 -22.83 35.54 -25.90
N SER A 40 -22.05 35.86 -24.88
CA SER A 40 -21.89 37.22 -24.43
C SER A 40 -20.46 37.61 -24.80
N SER A 41 -20.32 38.82 -25.31
CA SER A 41 -19.15 39.41 -25.96
C SER A 41 -17.95 39.67 -25.04
N GLY A 42 -17.67 38.76 -24.11
CA GLY A 42 -16.46 38.69 -23.30
C GLY A 42 -15.99 37.24 -23.26
N GLY A 43 -14.73 37.01 -23.67
CA GLY A 43 -14.18 35.68 -23.93
C GLY A 43 -14.41 34.65 -22.82
N TYR A 44 -14.34 33.38 -23.21
CA TYR A 44 -14.37 32.23 -22.31
C TYR A 44 -13.20 32.30 -21.30
N ALA A 45 -13.37 33.04 -20.21
CA ALA A 45 -12.49 32.96 -19.06
C ALA A 45 -12.93 31.76 -18.23
N CYS A 46 -12.31 30.60 -18.47
CA CYS A 46 -12.37 29.49 -17.51
C CYS A 46 -11.76 30.01 -16.20
N PRO A 47 -12.48 30.00 -15.05
CA PRO A 47 -11.99 30.62 -13.81
C PRO A 47 -10.84 29.83 -13.17
N PHE A 48 -10.45 28.69 -13.74
CA PHE A 48 -9.34 27.86 -13.30
C PHE A 48 -8.11 28.06 -14.21
N GLN A 49 -7.34 29.13 -13.96
CA GLN A 49 -6.05 29.38 -14.62
C GLN A 49 -4.85 28.96 -13.74
N GLY A 50 -5.02 27.92 -12.91
CA GLY A 50 -3.97 27.41 -12.04
C GLY A 50 -2.82 26.77 -12.83
N LEU A 51 -1.63 26.70 -12.21
CA LEU A 51 -0.42 26.06 -12.77
C LEU A 51 -0.68 24.64 -13.32
N GLY A 52 -1.57 23.88 -12.68
CA GLY A 52 -1.91 22.52 -13.11
C GLY A 52 -2.43 22.44 -14.54
N PHE A 53 -3.28 23.38 -14.97
CA PHE A 53 -3.78 23.40 -16.35
C PHE A 53 -2.70 23.78 -17.36
N LYS A 54 -1.74 24.63 -16.97
CA LYS A 54 -0.57 24.94 -17.82
C LYS A 54 0.25 23.69 -18.08
N VAL A 55 0.55 22.90 -17.04
CA VAL A 55 1.30 21.63 -17.21
C VAL A 55 0.52 20.64 -18.07
N ILE A 56 -0.78 20.47 -17.81
CA ILE A 56 -1.63 19.55 -18.60
C ILE A 56 -1.71 20.00 -20.07
N SER A 57 -1.75 21.31 -20.36
CA SER A 57 -1.80 21.83 -21.73
C SER A 57 -0.55 21.58 -22.55
N LEU A 58 0.57 21.21 -21.92
CA LEU A 58 1.81 20.84 -22.61
C LEU A 58 1.82 19.37 -23.08
N ILE A 59 0.78 18.59 -22.76
CA ILE A 59 0.74 17.16 -23.08
C ILE A 59 0.01 16.94 -24.42
N ASP A 60 0.74 16.46 -25.43
CA ASP A 60 0.18 16.21 -26.77
C ASP A 60 -0.67 14.93 -26.85
N LYS A 61 -0.32 13.90 -26.08
CA LYS A 61 -0.98 12.59 -26.09
C LYS A 61 -1.05 12.00 -24.69
N THR A 62 -2.19 11.40 -24.36
CA THR A 62 -2.44 10.77 -23.06
C THR A 62 -3.01 9.38 -23.20
N LEU A 63 -2.63 8.49 -22.28
CA LEU A 63 -3.28 7.19 -22.10
C LEU A 63 -4.08 7.20 -20.80
N LYS A 64 -5.27 6.61 -20.81
CA LYS A 64 -6.09 6.45 -19.61
C LYS A 64 -5.94 5.02 -19.10
N TRP A 65 -5.24 4.87 -17.98
CA TRP A 65 -5.01 3.58 -17.35
C TRP A 65 -5.89 3.43 -16.10
N PRO A 66 -6.70 2.36 -15.98
CA PRO A 66 -7.43 2.09 -14.76
C PRO A 66 -6.44 1.70 -13.66
N LEU A 67 -6.56 2.35 -12.50
CA LEU A 67 -5.82 1.94 -11.31
C LEU A 67 -6.58 0.80 -10.64
N MET A 68 -5.94 -0.37 -10.54
CA MET A 68 -6.50 -1.57 -9.93
C MET A 68 -5.53 -2.09 -8.87
N SER A 69 -6.08 -2.67 -7.80
CA SER A 69 -5.32 -3.37 -6.77
C SER A 69 -5.76 -4.82 -6.72
N GLY A 70 -4.83 -5.73 -6.46
CA GLY A 70 -5.14 -7.14 -6.23
C GLY A 70 -5.81 -7.36 -4.87
N SER A 71 -6.64 -8.39 -4.76
CA SER A 71 -7.10 -8.90 -3.47
C SER A 71 -6.04 -9.79 -2.83
N LYS A 72 -6.08 -9.91 -1.50
CA LYS A 72 -5.18 -10.81 -0.77
C LYS A 72 -5.48 -12.26 -1.15
N LEU A 73 -4.52 -12.92 -1.78
CA LEU A 73 -4.59 -14.34 -2.09
C LEU A 73 -4.50 -15.19 -0.81
N PRO A 74 -5.11 -16.39 -0.79
CA PRO A 74 -5.00 -17.29 0.37
C PRO A 74 -3.61 -17.93 0.51
N THR A 75 -2.90 -18.11 -0.60
CA THR A 75 -1.55 -18.68 -0.68
C THR A 75 -0.89 -18.20 -1.98
N TRP A 76 0.44 -18.05 -1.95
CA TRP A 76 1.29 -17.80 -3.10
C TRP A 76 1.95 -19.09 -3.62
N ILE A 77 1.87 -20.18 -2.86
CA ILE A 77 2.52 -21.45 -3.19
C ILE A 77 1.49 -22.43 -3.78
N ALA A 78 1.84 -23.06 -4.90
CA ALA A 78 1.01 -24.11 -5.49
C ALA A 78 0.87 -25.33 -4.55
N PRO A 79 -0.22 -26.12 -4.63
CA PRO A 79 -0.39 -27.33 -3.82
C PRO A 79 0.77 -28.34 -3.94
N SER A 80 1.44 -28.39 -5.10
CA SER A 80 2.61 -29.24 -5.35
C SER A 80 3.88 -28.80 -4.63
N LYS A 81 3.90 -27.59 -4.04
CA LYS A 81 5.06 -26.96 -3.38
C LYS A 81 6.29 -26.76 -4.28
N LYS A 82 6.07 -26.69 -5.60
CA LYS A 82 7.13 -26.51 -6.62
C LYS A 82 7.02 -25.22 -7.42
N LEU A 83 5.99 -24.41 -7.16
CA LEU A 83 5.73 -23.14 -7.82
C LEU A 83 5.32 -22.10 -6.77
N LEU A 84 5.89 -20.92 -6.90
CA LEU A 84 5.64 -19.74 -6.08
C LEU A 84 5.45 -18.55 -7.03
N ILE A 85 4.49 -17.68 -6.73
CA ILE A 85 4.28 -16.40 -7.44
C ILE A 85 4.83 -15.25 -6.59
N LEU A 86 5.37 -14.21 -7.26
CA LEU A 86 6.00 -13.04 -6.65
C LEU A 86 5.56 -11.75 -7.37
N GLY A 87 5.85 -10.59 -6.78
CA GLY A 87 5.56 -9.28 -7.38
C GLY A 87 4.07 -9.06 -7.64
N ASP A 88 3.72 -8.36 -8.71
CA ASP A 88 2.33 -8.03 -9.04
C ASP A 88 1.42 -9.27 -9.21
N ALA A 89 1.98 -10.42 -9.60
CA ALA A 89 1.21 -11.67 -9.66
C ALA A 89 0.70 -12.10 -8.28
N ALA A 90 1.42 -11.76 -7.21
CA ALA A 90 1.10 -12.11 -5.83
C ALA A 90 0.44 -10.96 -5.05
N HIS A 91 0.81 -9.70 -5.33
CA HIS A 91 0.43 -8.55 -4.53
C HIS A 91 0.34 -7.22 -5.30
N ALA A 92 -0.28 -7.22 -6.49
CA ALA A 92 -0.55 -5.97 -7.22
C ALA A 92 -1.18 -4.90 -6.32
N MET A 93 -0.64 -3.68 -6.36
CA MET A 93 -1.02 -2.59 -5.45
C MET A 93 -1.15 -1.26 -6.17
N LEU A 94 -1.87 -0.32 -5.55
CA LEU A 94 -1.96 1.05 -6.07
C LEU A 94 -0.58 1.74 -6.03
N PRO A 95 -0.31 2.70 -6.92
CA PRO A 95 1.02 3.29 -7.06
C PRO A 95 1.32 4.42 -6.06
N TYR A 96 0.45 4.68 -5.08
CA TYR A 96 0.55 5.88 -4.23
C TYR A 96 1.73 5.87 -3.24
N MET A 97 2.34 4.72 -2.98
CA MET A 97 3.59 4.62 -2.23
C MET A 97 4.81 4.34 -3.11
N SER A 98 4.62 4.17 -4.43
CA SER A 98 5.70 3.78 -5.37
C SER A 98 6.45 2.48 -4.96
N GLN A 99 5.80 1.59 -4.23
CA GLN A 99 6.43 0.41 -3.65
C GLN A 99 6.24 -0.91 -4.43
N GLY A 100 5.43 -0.96 -5.48
CA GLY A 100 5.19 -2.23 -6.20
C GLY A 100 6.46 -2.91 -6.72
N ALA A 101 7.33 -2.15 -7.39
CA ALA A 101 8.60 -2.68 -7.90
C ALA A 101 9.60 -3.02 -6.78
N ALA A 102 9.73 -2.15 -5.78
CA ALA A 102 10.63 -2.38 -4.65
C ALA A 102 10.20 -3.61 -3.82
N MET A 103 8.89 -3.83 -3.66
CA MET A 103 8.35 -5.04 -3.03
C MET A 103 8.72 -6.32 -3.79
N ALA A 104 8.74 -6.30 -5.13
CA ALA A 104 9.21 -7.43 -5.92
C ALA A 104 10.73 -7.69 -5.74
N VAL A 105 11.52 -6.64 -5.54
CA VAL A 105 12.95 -6.77 -5.21
C VAL A 105 13.14 -7.34 -3.80
N GLU A 106 12.39 -6.85 -2.82
CA GLU A 106 12.36 -7.43 -1.47
C GLU A 106 11.98 -8.92 -1.50
N ASP A 107 11.00 -9.30 -2.33
CA ASP A 107 10.61 -10.71 -2.48
C ASP A 107 11.76 -11.57 -3.02
N ALA A 108 12.51 -11.07 -4.00
CA ALA A 108 13.64 -11.78 -4.57
C ALA A 108 14.76 -12.00 -3.53
N ALA A 109 15.04 -11.00 -2.70
CA ALA A 109 16.01 -11.12 -1.60
C ALA A 109 15.50 -12.10 -0.53
N ALA A 110 14.24 -11.96 -0.11
CA ALA A 110 13.64 -12.80 0.91
C ALA A 110 13.56 -14.29 0.50
N ILE A 111 13.22 -14.59 -0.76
CA ILE A 111 13.17 -15.99 -1.22
C ILE A 111 14.57 -16.59 -1.33
N ALA A 112 15.56 -15.80 -1.78
CA ALA A 112 16.95 -16.23 -1.83
C ALA A 112 17.46 -16.59 -0.42
N GLU A 113 17.21 -15.72 0.57
CA GLU A 113 17.56 -15.98 1.96
C GLU A 113 16.85 -17.22 2.50
N ALA A 114 15.54 -17.35 2.30
CA ALA A 114 14.76 -18.49 2.78
C ALA A 114 15.30 -19.83 2.23
N LEU A 115 15.63 -19.85 0.93
CA LEU A 115 16.20 -21.03 0.29
C LEU A 115 17.64 -21.32 0.76
N SER A 116 18.43 -20.30 1.08
CA SER A 116 19.79 -20.48 1.63
C SER A 116 19.77 -21.14 3.02
N LEU A 117 18.74 -20.87 3.82
CA LEU A 117 18.54 -21.45 5.14
C LEU A 117 18.05 -22.90 5.09
N ALA A 118 17.57 -23.37 3.93
CA ALA A 118 17.17 -24.75 3.74
C ALA A 118 18.41 -25.65 3.62
N GLY A 119 18.74 -26.39 4.69
CA GLY A 119 19.89 -27.32 4.70
C GLY A 119 19.74 -28.53 3.76
N SER A 120 18.54 -28.79 3.24
CA SER A 120 18.29 -29.88 2.30
C SER A 120 17.10 -29.61 1.38
N ARG A 121 16.98 -30.39 0.30
CA ARG A 121 15.79 -30.38 -0.58
C ARG A 121 14.47 -30.64 0.16
N LYS A 122 14.50 -31.37 1.28
CA LYS A 122 13.30 -31.66 2.08
C LYS A 122 12.81 -30.43 2.85
N ASP A 123 13.69 -29.47 3.11
CA ASP A 123 13.38 -28.27 3.88
C ASP A 123 12.90 -27.10 3.00
N VAL A 124 13.00 -27.22 1.67
CA VAL A 124 12.51 -26.22 0.72
C VAL A 124 11.04 -25.90 0.96
N SER A 125 10.18 -26.90 1.15
CA SER A 125 8.75 -26.66 1.42
C SER A 125 8.52 -25.84 2.69
N LYS A 126 9.35 -26.05 3.73
CA LYS A 126 9.29 -25.27 4.97
C LYS A 126 9.78 -23.85 4.74
N ALA A 127 10.88 -23.67 4.01
CA ALA A 127 11.42 -22.37 3.64
C ALA A 127 10.42 -21.53 2.85
N LEU A 128 9.74 -22.15 1.87
CA LEU A 128 8.66 -21.49 1.13
C LEU A 128 7.52 -21.05 2.07
N GLY A 129 7.13 -21.88 3.04
CA GLY A 129 6.09 -21.53 4.01
C GLY A 129 6.48 -20.37 4.93
N VAL A 130 7.74 -20.31 5.38
CA VAL A 130 8.26 -19.17 6.15
C VAL A 130 8.27 -17.90 5.32
N PHE A 131 8.78 -18.00 4.07
CA PHE A 131 8.76 -16.90 3.11
C PHE A 131 7.35 -16.37 2.88
N GLU A 132 6.41 -17.25 2.53
CA GLU A 132 5.02 -16.88 2.23
C GLU A 132 4.37 -16.15 3.40
N LYS A 133 4.51 -16.68 4.63
CA LYS A 133 3.91 -16.07 5.81
C LYS A 133 4.42 -14.65 6.05
N GLU A 134 5.73 -14.45 6.00
CA GLU A 134 6.35 -13.15 6.27
C GLU A 134 6.03 -12.15 5.15
N ARG A 135 6.18 -12.57 3.89
CA ARG A 135 5.98 -11.68 2.73
C ARG A 135 4.53 -11.35 2.46
N MET A 136 3.59 -12.27 2.70
CA MET A 136 2.16 -11.96 2.62
C MET A 136 1.73 -10.91 3.63
N LYS A 137 2.33 -10.91 4.82
CA LYS A 137 2.09 -9.86 5.82
C LYS A 137 2.63 -8.52 5.33
N ARG A 138 3.93 -8.47 5.01
CA ARG A 138 4.61 -7.25 4.56
C ARG A 138 3.95 -6.62 3.32
N ALA A 139 3.60 -7.44 2.32
CA ALA A 139 2.92 -6.97 1.12
C ALA A 139 1.50 -6.46 1.37
N GLY A 140 0.74 -7.13 2.25
CA GLY A 140 -0.60 -6.67 2.64
C GLY A 140 -0.56 -5.34 3.40
N ASP A 141 0.41 -5.17 4.30
CA ASP A 141 0.62 -3.91 5.01
C ASP A 141 0.96 -2.77 4.02
N MET A 142 1.79 -3.06 3.01
CA MET A 142 2.15 -2.08 1.96
C MET A 142 0.99 -1.75 1.01
N GLN A 143 0.18 -2.75 0.61
CA GLN A 143 -1.05 -2.53 -0.15
C GLN A 143 -2.00 -1.57 0.59
N THR A 144 -2.15 -1.77 1.90
CA THR A 144 -3.00 -0.95 2.76
C THR A 144 -2.45 0.48 2.88
N ALA A 145 -1.14 0.62 3.13
CA ALA A 145 -0.50 1.93 3.20
C ALA A 145 -0.67 2.71 1.89
N SER A 146 -0.47 2.06 0.74
CA SER A 146 -0.67 2.67 -0.57
C SER A 146 -2.12 3.11 -0.81
N LEU A 147 -3.09 2.27 -0.44
CA LEU A 147 -4.51 2.66 -0.52
C LEU A 147 -4.80 3.89 0.33
N LEU A 148 -4.35 3.91 1.58
CA LEU A 148 -4.55 5.02 2.50
C LEU A 148 -3.89 6.30 2.00
N ASN A 149 -2.67 6.21 1.49
CA ASN A 149 -1.98 7.36 0.92
C ASN A 149 -2.76 7.94 -0.26
N GLY A 150 -3.32 7.08 -1.12
CA GLY A 150 -4.24 7.48 -2.18
C GLY A 150 -5.41 8.31 -1.68
N VAL A 151 -6.04 7.92 -0.57
CA VAL A 151 -7.12 8.70 0.04
C VAL A 151 -6.62 10.05 0.56
N ILE A 152 -5.48 10.07 1.27
CA ILE A 152 -4.91 11.30 1.86
C ILE A 152 -4.60 12.35 0.78
N TRP A 153 -4.07 11.94 -0.37
CA TRP A 153 -3.76 12.86 -1.48
C TRP A 153 -4.98 13.40 -2.21
N HIS A 154 -6.12 12.69 -2.14
CA HIS A 154 -7.32 13.00 -2.93
C HIS A 154 -8.52 13.39 -2.05
N PHE A 155 -8.28 13.91 -0.85
CA PHE A 155 -9.37 14.52 -0.09
C PHE A 155 -10.04 15.62 -0.90
N ALA A 156 -11.37 15.61 -0.90
CA ALA A 156 -12.15 16.70 -1.47
C ALA A 156 -11.90 18.00 -0.70
N ASP A 157 -12.02 19.12 -1.40
CA ASP A 157 -11.87 20.45 -0.81
C ASP A 157 -12.79 20.60 0.42
N GLY A 158 -12.19 20.92 1.57
CA GLY A 158 -12.94 20.92 2.82
C GLY A 158 -12.09 21.02 4.08
N PRO A 159 -12.71 20.92 5.26
CA PRO A 159 -12.01 21.00 6.54
C PRO A 159 -10.91 19.93 6.68
N VAL A 160 -11.16 18.70 6.23
CA VAL A 160 -10.21 17.58 6.31
C VAL A 160 -8.98 17.83 5.42
N GLN A 161 -9.21 18.29 4.19
CA GLN A 161 -8.15 18.68 3.26
C GLN A 161 -7.29 19.80 3.85
N ARG A 162 -7.90 20.85 4.44
CA ARG A 162 -7.15 21.93 5.10
C ARG A 162 -6.36 21.48 6.31
N ALA A 163 -6.89 20.55 7.11
CA ALA A 163 -6.18 19.98 8.25
C ALA A 163 -4.94 19.19 7.80
N ARG A 164 -5.08 18.37 6.74
CA ARG A 164 -3.96 17.68 6.09
C ARG A 164 -2.90 18.68 5.63
N ASP A 165 -3.28 19.71 4.87
CA ASP A 165 -2.35 20.74 4.36
C ASP A 165 -1.61 21.46 5.49
N ALA A 166 -2.32 21.77 6.58
CA ALA A 166 -1.75 22.41 7.75
C ALA A 166 -0.70 21.51 8.41
N SER A 167 -0.96 20.20 8.52
CA SER A 167 0.01 19.24 9.08
C SER A 167 1.28 19.11 8.23
N MET A 168 1.17 19.19 6.89
CA MET A 168 2.30 19.09 5.98
C MET A 168 3.13 20.39 5.88
N ARG A 169 2.62 21.51 6.40
CA ARG A 169 3.26 22.83 6.26
C ARG A 169 4.68 22.88 6.84
N ALA A 170 4.92 22.14 7.93
CA ALA A 170 6.24 22.08 8.55
C ALA A 170 7.34 21.55 7.60
N GLU A 171 6.98 20.69 6.64
CA GLU A 171 7.90 20.15 5.62
C GLU A 171 8.43 21.23 4.69
N ILE A 172 7.53 22.10 4.21
CA ILE A 172 7.86 23.17 3.26
C ILE A 172 8.75 24.22 3.94
N GLU A 173 8.56 24.42 5.24
CA GLU A 173 9.29 25.39 6.04
C GLU A 173 10.63 24.86 6.57
N GLY A 174 11.01 23.61 6.23
CA GLY A 174 12.29 23.01 6.60
C GLY A 174 12.44 22.77 8.11
N ARG A 175 11.33 22.67 8.85
CA ARG A 175 11.36 22.39 10.29
C ARG A 175 11.54 20.90 10.54
N VAL A 176 12.11 20.55 11.68
CA VAL A 176 12.19 19.14 12.12
C VAL A 176 10.77 18.63 12.38
N ILE A 177 10.44 17.48 11.80
CA ILE A 177 9.11 16.91 11.81
C ILE A 177 9.16 15.64 12.65
N VAL A 178 8.21 15.50 13.57
CA VAL A 178 8.05 14.28 14.39
C VAL A 178 6.96 13.37 13.79
N GLU A 179 5.93 13.97 13.22
CA GLU A 179 4.82 13.29 12.54
C GLU A 179 4.34 14.12 11.35
N SER A 180 3.91 13.45 10.27
CA SER A 180 3.24 14.12 9.16
C SER A 180 2.11 13.28 8.58
N ALA A 181 1.06 13.95 8.09
CA ALA A 181 0.07 13.29 7.25
C ALA A 181 0.64 12.86 5.88
N ASN A 182 1.77 13.44 5.45
CA ASN A 182 2.52 12.97 4.30
C ASN A 182 3.32 11.74 4.69
N GLN A 183 2.81 10.56 4.32
CA GLN A 183 3.49 9.28 4.55
C GLN A 183 4.91 9.23 3.96
N TRP A 184 5.20 10.05 2.94
CA TRP A 184 6.53 10.13 2.34
C TRP A 184 7.51 10.96 3.16
N SER A 185 7.04 11.85 4.04
CA SER A 185 7.89 12.68 4.89
C SER A 185 7.85 12.25 6.35
N ASP A 186 6.84 11.48 6.75
CA ASP A 186 6.68 10.98 8.10
C ASP A 186 7.85 10.05 8.49
N PRO A 187 8.64 10.40 9.53
CA PRO A 187 9.83 9.64 9.89
C PRO A 187 9.55 8.17 10.25
N ALA A 188 8.43 7.91 10.92
CA ALA A 188 8.06 6.55 11.31
C ALA A 188 7.71 5.71 10.08
N THR A 189 6.94 6.27 9.14
CA THR A 189 6.59 5.62 7.87
C THR A 189 7.81 5.41 6.99
N GLN A 190 8.72 6.39 6.93
CA GLN A 190 10.00 6.28 6.24
C GLN A 190 10.84 5.10 6.76
N LEU A 191 11.02 5.01 8.08
CA LEU A 191 11.78 3.92 8.69
C LEU A 191 11.11 2.55 8.46
N TRP A 192 9.79 2.47 8.64
CA TRP A 192 9.03 1.25 8.40
C TRP A 192 9.05 0.81 6.93
N CYS A 193 8.97 1.77 6.00
CA CYS A 193 8.90 1.50 4.57
C CYS A 193 10.28 1.17 4.00
N TYR A 194 11.26 2.07 4.18
CA TYR A 194 12.57 2.01 3.51
C TYR A 194 13.68 1.42 4.39
N GLY A 195 13.48 1.35 5.70
CA GLY A 195 14.43 0.71 6.63
C GLY A 195 14.20 -0.79 6.80
N TYR A 196 13.30 -1.40 6.04
CA TYR A 196 12.98 -2.83 6.14
C TYR A 196 14.07 -3.69 5.50
N ASP A 197 14.67 -4.57 6.28
CA ASP A 197 15.62 -5.60 5.81
C ASP A 197 14.87 -6.92 5.58
N ALA A 198 14.63 -7.25 4.31
CA ALA A 198 13.89 -8.43 3.92
C ALA A 198 14.61 -9.75 4.27
N GLU A 199 15.95 -9.78 4.23
CA GLU A 199 16.71 -10.97 4.57
C GLU A 199 16.72 -11.20 6.09
N ALA A 200 16.92 -10.13 6.87
CA ALA A 200 16.87 -10.21 8.33
C ALA A 200 15.50 -10.69 8.82
N ALA A 201 14.41 -10.16 8.24
CA ALA A 201 13.06 -10.58 8.57
C ALA A 201 12.85 -12.09 8.32
N ILE A 202 13.38 -12.62 7.22
CA ILE A 202 13.33 -14.06 6.92
C ILE A 202 14.17 -14.89 7.90
N ARG A 203 15.38 -14.44 8.26
CA ARG A 203 16.21 -15.11 9.27
C ARG A 203 15.49 -15.18 10.62
N ASP A 204 14.86 -14.08 11.03
CA ASP A 204 14.10 -14.03 12.28
C ASP A 204 12.87 -14.93 12.25
N ALA A 205 12.11 -14.90 11.15
CA ALA A 205 10.95 -15.78 10.97
C ALA A 205 11.35 -17.26 10.94
N TRP A 206 12.49 -17.59 10.32
CA TRP A 206 13.04 -18.95 10.29
C TRP A 206 13.47 -19.43 11.68
N ARG A 207 14.11 -18.57 12.48
CA ARG A 207 14.47 -18.85 13.87
C ARG A 207 13.23 -19.11 14.73
N ALA A 208 12.22 -18.24 14.64
CA ALA A 208 10.96 -18.39 15.38
C ALA A 208 10.25 -19.71 15.02
N PHE A 209 10.19 -20.06 13.73
CA PHE A 209 9.61 -21.32 13.27
C PHE A 209 10.28 -22.56 13.90
N HIS A 210 11.59 -22.54 14.12
CA HIS A 210 12.29 -23.67 14.76
C HIS A 210 12.11 -23.71 16.27
N GLN A 211 11.99 -22.54 16.92
CA GLN A 211 11.70 -22.46 18.35
C GLN A 211 10.31 -23.03 18.67
N ASP A 212 9.29 -22.64 17.90
CA ASP A 212 7.91 -23.13 18.07
C ASP A 212 7.79 -24.66 17.88
N ASN A 213 8.55 -25.21 16.93
CA ASN A 213 8.59 -26.65 16.68
C ASN A 213 9.41 -27.42 17.74
N GLY A 214 10.42 -26.79 18.34
CA GLY A 214 11.23 -27.36 19.40
C GLY A 214 10.49 -27.44 20.74
N SER A 215 9.70 -26.41 21.09
CA SER A 215 8.91 -26.38 22.33
C SER A 215 7.75 -27.39 22.31
N ASN A 216 7.14 -27.66 21.15
CA ASN A 216 6.08 -28.66 21.02
C ASN A 216 6.58 -30.11 21.09
N GLY A 217 7.90 -30.36 20.95
CA GLY A 217 8.49 -31.68 21.07
C GLY A 217 8.84 -32.11 22.50
N ALA A 218 8.83 -31.18 23.47
CA ALA A 218 9.31 -31.42 24.84
C ALA A 218 8.23 -31.85 25.84
N VAL A 219 6.96 -31.98 25.43
CA VAL A 219 5.82 -32.34 26.31
C VAL A 219 5.40 -33.81 26.18
N ALA A 220 6.22 -34.65 25.56
CA ALA A 220 5.95 -36.08 25.40
C ALA A 220 6.97 -36.92 26.17
N HIS A 221 6.87 -36.93 27.50
CA HIS A 221 7.41 -37.99 28.35
C HIS A 221 6.58 -38.15 29.63
#